data_AF-A0A075G1T5-F1
#
_entry.id   AF-A0A075G1T5-F1
#
_cell.length_a   1.000
_cell.length_b   1.000
_cell.length_c   1.000
_cell.angle_alpha   90.00
_cell.angle_beta   90.00
_cell.angle_gamma   90.00
#
_symmetry.space_group_name_H-M   'P 1'
#
loop_
_entity.id
_entity.type
_entity.pdbx_description
1 polymer ?
#
loop_
_entity_poly.entity_id
_entity_poly.type
_entity_poly.pdbx_seq_one_letter_code
_entity_poly.pdbx_strand_id
1 'polypeptide(L)'
;MASKKGIGITVTILVGVVAASFLVYLIPEDTTMKFVVSDFEKHLDDIDERTSMLSTAIEESFEDLMNHEISPDEYFITASVTQSQVNSLIIELTVSGAPQEWTASYITYVDALKKLNEQIRETVVVANLVKDENVEPVNEIISKIHELRIEISDLVEKSDSLRP
;
A
#
# COMPACT_ATOMS: atom_id res chain seq x y z
N MET A 1 -11.28 16.38 24.25
CA MET A 1 -9.85 16.58 23.90
C MET A 1 -9.23 15.21 23.77
N ALA A 2 -9.19 14.66 22.54
CA ALA A 2 -8.49 13.40 22.30
C ALA A 2 -6.99 13.67 22.47
N SER A 3 -6.33 12.91 23.34
CA SER A 3 -4.87 12.94 23.49
C SER A 3 -4.23 12.63 22.14
N LYS A 4 -3.18 13.36 21.74
CA LYS A 4 -2.42 13.10 20.50
C LYS A 4 -1.98 11.63 20.37
N LYS A 5 -1.72 10.97 21.52
CA LYS A 5 -1.39 9.54 21.61
C LYS A 5 -2.54 8.59 21.20
N GLY A 6 -3.78 9.05 21.23
CA GLY A 6 -4.95 8.26 20.85
C GLY A 6 -5.21 8.23 19.35
N ILE A 7 -4.69 9.19 18.57
CA ILE A 7 -4.95 9.27 17.13
C ILE A 7 -4.16 8.19 16.38
N GLY A 8 -2.87 8.03 16.67
CA GLY A 8 -2.04 6.97 16.06
C GLY A 8 -2.61 5.56 16.32
N ILE A 9 -3.02 5.27 17.56
CA ILE A 9 -3.69 4.01 17.91
C ILE A 9 -4.99 3.82 17.13
N THR A 10 -5.76 4.89 16.89
CA THR A 10 -7.03 4.81 16.17
C THR A 10 -6.79 4.54 14.67
N VAL A 11 -5.75 5.13 14.06
CA VAL A 11 -5.34 4.89 12.67
C VAL A 11 -4.83 3.45 12.50
N THR A 12 -3.98 2.95 13.40
CA THR A 12 -3.50 1.55 13.38
C THR A 12 -4.66 0.55 13.53
N ILE A 13 -5.65 0.85 14.39
CA ILE A 13 -6.85 0.02 14.53
C ILE A 13 -7.73 0.08 13.28
N LEU A 14 -7.89 1.25 12.65
CA LEU A 14 -8.67 1.41 11.41
C LEU A 14 -8.08 0.60 10.25
N VAL A 15 -6.75 0.63 10.08
CA VAL A 15 -6.03 -0.17 9.07
C VAL A 15 -6.20 -1.68 9.33
N GLY A 16 -6.34 -2.09 10.60
CA GLY A 16 -6.64 -3.48 10.96
C GLY A 16 -8.10 -3.91 10.75
N VAL A 17 -9.08 -3.02 11.00
CA VAL A 17 -10.52 -3.35 10.95
C VAL A 17 -11.06 -3.41 9.52
N VAL A 18 -10.54 -2.59 8.59
CA VAL A 18 -10.96 -2.61 7.18
C VAL A 18 -10.60 -3.94 6.49
N ALA A 19 -9.47 -4.56 6.86
CA ALA A 19 -8.99 -5.80 6.26
C ALA A 19 -9.89 -7.04 6.52
N ALA A 20 -10.71 -7.02 7.58
CA ALA A 20 -11.58 -8.15 7.93
C ALA A 20 -12.99 -8.07 7.31
N SER A 21 -13.39 -6.92 6.74
CA SER A 21 -14.81 -6.64 6.46
C SER A 21 -15.30 -7.11 5.09
N PHE A 22 -14.41 -7.54 4.19
CA PHE A 22 -14.79 -7.98 2.84
C PHE A 22 -14.56 -9.48 2.67
N LEU A 23 -15.50 -10.26 3.20
CA LEU A 23 -15.59 -11.70 3.00
C LEU A 23 -15.96 -11.99 1.53
N VAL A 24 -14.94 -12.33 0.75
CA VAL A 24 -15.02 -12.91 -0.60
C VAL A 24 -15.86 -14.19 -0.58
N TYR A 25 -16.64 -14.44 -1.63
CA TYR A 25 -17.42 -15.67 -1.77
C TYR A 25 -16.49 -16.84 -2.14
N LEU A 26 -16.04 -17.60 -1.13
CA LEU A 26 -15.21 -18.79 -1.29
C LEU A 26 -16.09 -19.99 -1.69
N ILE A 27 -16.03 -20.46 -2.94
CA ILE A 27 -16.68 -21.69 -3.39
C ILE A 27 -15.63 -22.81 -3.45
N PRO A 28 -15.76 -23.90 -2.67
CA PRO A 28 -14.81 -25.01 -2.73
C PRO A 28 -15.30 -26.09 -3.69
N GLU A 29 -14.63 -26.23 -4.83
CA GLU A 29 -14.59 -27.47 -5.62
C GLU A 29 -13.12 -27.71 -6.00
N ASP A 30 -12.46 -28.60 -5.25
CA ASP A 30 -11.04 -29.01 -5.34
C ASP A 30 -9.98 -27.98 -4.89
N THR A 31 -8.91 -28.51 -4.27
CA THR A 31 -7.90 -27.86 -3.40
C THR A 31 -6.96 -26.83 -4.04
N THR A 32 -7.45 -26.03 -4.99
CA THR A 32 -6.81 -24.80 -5.45
C THR A 32 -7.79 -23.67 -5.21
N MET A 33 -7.49 -22.74 -4.29
CA MET A 33 -8.29 -21.52 -4.13
C MET A 33 -8.40 -20.83 -5.49
N LYS A 34 -9.57 -20.92 -6.14
CA LYS A 34 -9.88 -20.18 -7.35
C LYS A 34 -10.57 -18.89 -6.94
N PHE A 35 -9.83 -17.79 -6.99
CA PHE A 35 -10.41 -16.45 -6.91
C PHE A 35 -11.14 -16.21 -8.23
N VAL A 36 -12.48 -16.20 -8.22
CA VAL A 36 -13.28 -15.98 -9.42
C VAL A 36 -13.76 -14.55 -9.42
N VAL A 37 -13.04 -13.70 -10.14
CA VAL A 37 -13.48 -12.33 -10.46
C VAL A 37 -14.40 -12.41 -11.66
N SER A 38 -15.64 -11.95 -11.50
CA SER A 38 -16.60 -11.82 -12.60
C SER A 38 -16.64 -10.41 -13.20
N ASP A 39 -16.19 -9.41 -12.42
CA ASP A 39 -16.19 -7.99 -12.78
C ASP A 39 -14.78 -7.44 -12.53
N PHE A 40 -13.95 -7.47 -13.58
CA PHE A 40 -12.55 -7.10 -13.52
C PHE A 40 -12.32 -5.59 -13.43
N GLU A 41 -13.28 -4.79 -13.90
CA GLU A 41 -13.28 -3.34 -13.77
C GLU A 41 -13.48 -2.97 -12.31
N LYS A 42 -14.58 -3.45 -11.72
CA LYS A 42 -14.87 -3.22 -10.31
C LYS A 42 -13.78 -3.77 -9.39
N HIS A 43 -13.24 -4.94 -9.69
CA HIS A 43 -12.15 -5.50 -8.92
C HIS A 43 -10.91 -4.59 -8.95
N LEU A 44 -10.56 -4.01 -10.10
CA LEU A 44 -9.43 -3.10 -10.18
C LEU A 44 -9.72 -1.76 -9.47
N ASP A 45 -10.96 -1.26 -9.54
CA ASP A 45 -11.40 -0.07 -8.79
C ASP A 45 -11.32 -0.28 -7.27
N ASP A 46 -11.74 -1.45 -6.79
CA ASP A 46 -11.65 -1.82 -5.37
C ASP A 46 -10.17 -1.93 -4.92
N ILE A 47 -9.28 -2.45 -5.79
CA ILE A 47 -7.84 -2.45 -5.54
C ILE A 47 -7.28 -1.03 -5.53
N ASP A 48 -7.77 -0.14 -6.39
CA ASP A 48 -7.34 1.25 -6.47
C ASP A 48 -7.70 2.05 -5.22
N GLU A 49 -8.94 1.93 -4.75
CA GLU A 49 -9.38 2.54 -3.49
C GLU A 49 -8.50 2.09 -2.32
N ARG A 50 -8.23 0.78 -2.22
CA ARG A 50 -7.35 0.23 -1.18
C ARG A 50 -5.92 0.72 -1.32
N THR A 51 -5.39 0.83 -2.53
CA THR A 51 -4.03 1.33 -2.78
C THR A 51 -3.91 2.79 -2.36
N SER A 52 -4.89 3.62 -2.70
CA SER A 52 -4.98 5.02 -2.29
C SER A 52 -5.00 5.15 -0.76
N MET A 53 -5.86 4.39 -0.08
CA MET A 53 -5.91 4.36 1.40
C MET A 53 -4.58 3.97 2.03
N LEU A 54 -3.90 2.94 1.52
CA LEU A 54 -2.61 2.47 2.03
C LEU A 54 -1.49 3.48 1.78
N SER A 55 -1.51 4.13 0.61
CA SER A 55 -0.58 5.20 0.26
C SER A 55 -0.76 6.39 1.21
N THR A 56 -1.98 6.89 1.37
CA THR A 56 -2.26 7.98 2.32
C THR A 56 -1.82 7.63 3.74
N ALA A 57 -2.11 6.41 4.22
CA ALA A 57 -1.69 5.97 5.54
C ALA A 57 -0.16 5.96 5.72
N ILE A 58 0.61 5.54 4.70
CA ILE A 58 2.08 5.59 4.80
C ILE A 58 2.62 7.01 4.70
N GLU A 59 1.99 7.86 3.89
CA GLU A 59 2.40 9.25 3.75
C GLU A 59 2.16 10.07 5.01
N GLU A 60 0.96 9.98 5.59
CA GLU A 60 0.59 10.67 6.83
C GLU A 60 1.47 10.18 7.99
N SER A 61 1.63 8.86 8.16
CA SER A 61 2.48 8.33 9.24
C SER A 61 3.95 8.69 9.06
N PHE A 62 4.44 8.83 7.81
CA PHE A 62 5.79 9.28 7.55
C PHE A 62 5.96 10.76 7.87
N GLU A 63 4.96 11.61 7.55
CA GLU A 63 4.94 13.01 7.96
C GLU A 63 4.93 13.14 9.49
N ASP A 64 4.10 12.37 10.18
CA ASP A 64 4.05 12.33 11.65
C ASP A 64 5.40 11.94 12.25
N LEU A 65 6.11 10.96 11.65
CA LEU A 65 7.45 10.60 12.07
C LEU A 65 8.43 11.77 11.90
N MET A 66 8.43 12.43 10.75
CA MET A 66 9.32 13.57 10.47
C MET A 66 9.04 14.76 11.40
N ASN A 67 7.77 14.95 11.77
CA ASN A 67 7.33 15.96 12.73
C ASN A 67 7.51 15.52 14.21
N HIS A 68 8.07 14.34 14.46
CA HIS A 68 8.26 13.76 15.79
C HIS A 68 6.94 13.57 16.58
N GLU A 69 5.82 13.42 15.87
CA GLU A 69 4.50 13.15 16.45
C GLU A 69 4.32 11.67 16.81
N ILE A 70 5.00 10.77 16.09
CA ILE A 70 5.14 9.34 16.41
C ILE A 70 6.61 8.93 16.52
N SER A 71 6.90 7.88 17.28
CA SER A 71 8.24 7.33 17.38
C SER A 71 8.61 6.47 16.15
N PRO A 72 9.92 6.28 15.86
CA PRO A 72 10.36 5.34 14.83
C PRO A 72 9.81 3.91 15.02
N ASP A 73 9.68 3.46 16.27
CA ASP A 73 9.15 2.11 16.56
C ASP A 73 7.65 2.00 16.24
N GLU A 74 6.86 3.04 16.50
CA GLU A 74 5.46 3.12 16.07
C GLU A 74 5.36 3.16 14.53
N TYR A 75 6.24 3.92 13.87
CA TYR A 75 6.30 3.97 12.42
C TYR A 75 6.62 2.59 11.79
N PHE A 76 7.57 1.84 12.36
CA PHE A 76 7.92 0.51 11.86
C PHE A 76 6.74 -0.46 11.89
N ILE A 77 5.88 -0.38 12.90
CA ILE A 77 4.67 -1.21 12.98
C ILE A 77 3.72 -0.84 11.83
N THR A 78 3.45 0.46 11.63
CA THR A 78 2.60 0.93 10.53
C THR A 78 3.15 0.50 9.18
N ALA A 79 4.43 0.76 8.91
CA ALA A 79 5.09 0.38 7.66
C ALA A 79 5.03 -1.13 7.40
N SER A 80 5.26 -1.96 8.42
CA SER A 80 5.21 -3.42 8.29
C SER A 80 3.80 -3.93 7.98
N VAL A 81 2.77 -3.37 8.64
CA VAL A 81 1.37 -3.74 8.39
C VAL A 81 0.96 -3.32 6.98
N THR A 82 1.26 -2.08 6.59
CA THR A 82 0.94 -1.56 5.26
C THR A 82 1.63 -2.37 4.17
N GLN A 83 2.92 -2.68 4.30
CA GLN A 83 3.65 -3.54 3.35
C GLN A 83 3.01 -4.94 3.22
N SER A 84 2.57 -5.54 4.34
CA SER A 84 1.85 -6.82 4.29
C SER A 84 0.54 -6.71 3.52
N GLN A 85 -0.18 -5.59 3.65
CA GLN A 85 -1.43 -5.36 2.93
C GLN A 85 -1.20 -5.11 1.44
N VAL A 86 -0.18 -4.33 1.07
CA VAL A 86 0.24 -4.14 -0.34
C VAL A 86 0.61 -5.49 -0.98
N ASN A 87 1.35 -6.35 -0.27
CA ASN A 87 1.66 -7.70 -0.76
C ASN A 87 0.41 -8.55 -0.99
N SER A 88 -0.61 -8.42 -0.14
CA SER A 88 -1.89 -9.10 -0.36
C SER A 88 -2.58 -8.62 -1.64
N LEU A 89 -2.59 -7.32 -1.93
CA LEU A 89 -3.14 -6.77 -3.18
C LEU A 89 -2.39 -7.31 -4.42
N ILE A 90 -1.06 -7.40 -4.34
CA ILE A 90 -0.25 -7.97 -5.42
C ILE A 90 -0.65 -9.42 -5.69
N ILE A 91 -0.81 -10.23 -4.63
CA ILE A 91 -1.24 -11.63 -4.76
C ILE A 91 -2.64 -11.69 -5.37
N GLU A 92 -3.57 -10.89 -4.86
CA GLU A 92 -4.97 -10.82 -5.33
C GLU A 92 -5.05 -10.55 -6.84
N LEU A 93 -4.34 -9.53 -7.34
CA LEU A 93 -4.24 -9.25 -8.78
C LEU A 93 -3.56 -10.39 -9.55
N THR A 94 -2.47 -10.95 -9.02
CA THR A 94 -1.66 -11.97 -9.71
C THR A 94 -2.42 -13.29 -9.89
N VAL A 95 -3.25 -13.67 -8.91
CA VAL A 95 -4.02 -14.93 -8.94
C VAL A 95 -5.47 -14.73 -9.40
N SER A 96 -5.84 -13.53 -9.83
CA SER A 96 -7.22 -13.16 -10.16
C SER A 96 -7.82 -13.89 -11.38
N GLY A 97 -6.96 -14.48 -12.22
CA GLY A 97 -7.40 -15.10 -13.47
C GLY A 97 -7.89 -14.09 -14.51
N ALA A 98 -7.37 -12.86 -14.48
CA ALA A 98 -7.70 -11.81 -15.45
C ALA A 98 -7.59 -12.31 -16.90
N PRO A 99 -8.60 -12.07 -17.76
CA PRO A 99 -8.54 -12.46 -19.16
C PRO A 99 -7.49 -11.62 -19.91
N GLN A 100 -7.18 -12.03 -21.15
CA GLN A 100 -6.11 -11.43 -21.96
C GLN A 100 -6.27 -9.91 -22.14
N GLU A 101 -7.50 -9.44 -22.31
CA GLU A 101 -7.83 -8.02 -22.48
C GLU A 101 -7.51 -7.16 -21.24
N TRP A 102 -7.63 -7.71 -20.03
CA TRP A 102 -7.32 -7.02 -18.77
C TRP A 102 -5.86 -7.18 -18.32
N THR A 103 -5.11 -8.11 -18.92
CA THR A 103 -3.78 -8.51 -18.46
C THR A 103 -2.78 -7.35 -18.42
N ALA A 104 -2.80 -6.45 -19.41
CA ALA A 104 -1.86 -5.33 -19.46
C ALA A 104 -2.12 -4.31 -18.34
N SER A 105 -3.39 -4.00 -18.07
CA SER A 105 -3.82 -3.15 -16.96
C SER A 105 -3.38 -3.75 -15.62
N TYR A 106 -3.72 -5.01 -15.36
CA TYR A 106 -3.41 -5.69 -14.09
C TYR A 106 -1.90 -5.80 -13.83
N ILE A 107 -1.09 -6.13 -14.84
CA ILE A 107 0.37 -6.17 -14.70
C ILE A 107 0.92 -4.78 -14.36
N THR A 108 0.42 -3.75 -15.03
CA THR A 108 0.85 -2.36 -14.78
C THR A 108 0.48 -1.92 -13.37
N TYR A 109 -0.71 -2.27 -12.88
CA TYR A 109 -1.13 -1.97 -11.51
C TYR A 109 -0.29 -2.73 -10.47
N VAL A 110 0.05 -4.00 -10.73
CA VAL A 110 0.98 -4.76 -9.89
C VAL A 110 2.35 -4.07 -9.81
N ASP A 111 2.83 -3.46 -10.89
CA ASP A 111 4.07 -2.70 -10.87
C ASP A 111 3.96 -1.42 -10.02
N ALA A 112 2.80 -0.74 -10.03
CA ALA A 112 2.52 0.38 -9.11
C ALA A 112 2.60 -0.07 -7.64
N LEU A 113 1.99 -1.21 -7.29
CA LEU A 113 2.04 -1.77 -5.94
C LEU A 113 3.47 -2.17 -5.52
N LYS A 114 4.29 -2.69 -6.43
CA LYS A 114 5.71 -2.95 -6.16
C LYS A 114 6.47 -1.66 -5.88
N LYS A 115 6.14 -0.57 -6.57
CA LYS A 115 6.72 0.76 -6.33
C LYS A 115 6.28 1.35 -5.00
N LEU A 116 5.04 1.12 -4.57
CA LEU A 116 4.60 1.46 -3.21
C LEU A 116 5.38 0.68 -2.14
N ASN A 117 5.64 -0.62 -2.35
CA ASN A 117 6.51 -1.39 -1.47
C ASN A 117 7.95 -0.85 -1.42
N GLU A 118 8.46 -0.38 -2.55
CA GLU A 118 9.76 0.30 -2.62
C GLU A 118 9.74 1.60 -1.81
N GLN A 119 8.72 2.44 -1.97
CA GLN A 119 8.53 3.66 -1.18
C GLN A 119 8.52 3.36 0.33
N ILE A 120 7.73 2.37 0.78
CA ILE A 120 7.66 1.96 2.20
C ILE A 120 9.05 1.52 2.71
N ARG A 121 9.86 0.86 1.87
CA ARG A 121 11.21 0.46 2.26
C ARG A 121 12.11 1.69 2.47
N GLU A 122 12.06 2.66 1.57
CA GLU A 122 12.88 3.89 1.69
C GLU A 122 12.47 4.72 2.92
N THR A 123 11.19 4.82 3.24
CA THR A 123 10.73 5.52 4.44
C THR A 123 11.15 4.80 5.73
N VAL A 124 11.21 3.46 5.74
CA VAL A 124 11.77 2.68 6.85
C VAL A 124 13.27 2.94 7.02
N VAL A 125 14.02 3.14 5.92
CA VAL A 125 15.43 3.56 6.01
C VAL A 125 15.54 4.92 6.70
N VAL A 126 14.71 5.89 6.31
CA VAL A 126 14.66 7.20 6.98
C VAL A 126 14.30 7.07 8.46
N ALA A 127 13.32 6.25 8.82
CA ALA A 127 12.94 6.03 10.21
C ALA A 127 14.08 5.44 11.06
N ASN A 128 14.91 4.55 10.51
CA ASN A 128 16.12 4.08 11.18
C ASN A 128 17.15 5.21 11.37
N LEU A 129 17.34 6.06 10.36
CA LEU A 129 18.25 7.21 10.46
C LEU A 129 17.79 8.22 11.51
N VAL A 130 16.48 8.51 11.57
CA VAL A 130 15.88 9.36 12.61
C VAL A 130 16.09 8.76 14.00
N LYS A 131 15.92 7.43 14.14
CA LYS A 131 16.17 6.71 15.40
C LYS A 131 17.63 6.82 15.86
N ASP A 132 18.56 6.78 14.92
CA ASP A 132 20.01 6.86 15.18
C ASP A 132 20.53 8.32 15.26
N GLU A 133 19.65 9.32 15.25
CA GLU A 133 19.96 10.77 15.22
C GLU A 133 20.87 11.18 14.05
N ASN A 134 20.85 10.42 12.94
CA ASN A 134 21.68 10.64 11.77
C ASN A 134 20.87 11.34 10.66
N VAL A 135 21.09 12.66 10.51
CA VAL A 135 20.34 13.50 9.56
C VAL A 135 20.90 13.55 8.13
N GLU A 136 22.14 13.11 7.90
CA GLU A 136 22.72 13.03 6.55
C GLU A 136 22.97 11.57 6.18
N PRO A 137 22.11 10.95 5.34
CA PRO A 137 21.65 11.51 4.06
C PRO A 137 20.11 11.57 3.89
N VAL A 138 19.36 11.99 4.91
CA VAL A 138 17.88 11.94 4.90
C VAL A 138 17.27 12.68 3.69
N ASN A 139 17.85 13.80 3.25
CA ASN A 139 17.33 14.59 2.14
C ASN A 139 17.32 13.86 0.78
N GLU A 140 18.38 13.10 0.46
CA GLU A 140 18.45 12.34 -0.80
C GLU A 140 17.40 11.24 -0.85
N ILE A 141 17.19 10.56 0.28
CA ILE A 141 16.19 9.50 0.41
C ILE A 141 14.77 10.10 0.32
N ILE A 142 14.54 11.28 0.89
CA ILE A 142 13.27 12.01 0.75
C ILE A 142 12.99 12.36 -0.71
N SER A 143 13.98 12.87 -1.46
CA SER A 143 13.81 13.13 -2.89
C SER A 143 13.42 11.86 -3.66
N LYS A 144 14.09 10.73 -3.38
CA LYS A 144 13.74 9.44 -3.97
C LYS A 144 12.32 8.98 -3.61
N ILE A 145 11.88 9.20 -2.37
CA ILE A 145 10.49 8.91 -1.94
C ILE A 145 9.49 9.73 -2.77
N HIS A 146 9.78 11.01 -3.05
CA HIS A 146 8.91 11.83 -3.90
C HIS A 146 8.89 11.35 -5.36
N GLU A 147 10.04 10.97 -5.92
CA GLU A 147 10.12 10.39 -7.27
C GLU A 147 9.29 9.10 -7.37
N LEU A 148 9.39 8.23 -6.37
CA LEU A 148 8.59 7.00 -6.32
C LEU A 148 7.09 7.27 -6.29
N ARG A 149 6.62 8.32 -5.59
CA ARG A 149 5.20 8.70 -5.58
C ARG A 149 4.71 9.11 -6.97
N ILE A 150 5.53 9.84 -7.72
CA ILE A 150 5.22 10.22 -9.10
C ILE A 150 5.15 8.97 -9.97
N GLU A 151 6.14 8.07 -9.88
CA GLU A 151 6.15 6.81 -10.63
C GLU A 151 4.92 5.93 -10.33
N ILE A 152 4.48 5.87 -9.06
CA ILE A 152 3.27 5.14 -8.67
C ILE A 152 2.04 5.74 -9.36
N SER A 153 1.88 7.07 -9.30
CA SER A 153 0.77 7.77 -9.96
C SER A 153 0.75 7.53 -11.46
N ASP A 154 1.90 7.65 -12.12
CA ASP A 154 2.04 7.42 -13.56
C ASP A 154 1.67 5.97 -13.93
N LEU A 155 2.03 5.00 -13.11
CA LEU A 155 1.69 3.58 -13.32
C LEU A 155 0.20 3.31 -13.10
N VAL A 156 -0.43 3.94 -12.11
CA VAL A 156 -1.88 3.84 -11.89
C VAL A 156 -2.64 4.42 -13.08
N GLU A 157 -2.32 5.65 -13.50
CA GLU A 157 -2.93 6.27 -14.68
C GLU A 157 -2.73 5.43 -15.95
N LYS A 158 -1.52 4.87 -16.12
CA LYS A 158 -1.22 3.99 -17.24
C LYS A 158 -2.04 2.70 -17.18
N SER A 159 -2.17 2.09 -16.00
CA SER A 159 -3.03 0.92 -15.80
C SER A 159 -4.47 1.21 -16.22
N ASP A 160 -4.99 2.38 -15.86
CA ASP A 160 -6.35 2.80 -16.22
C ASP A 160 -6.53 3.02 -17.72
N SER A 161 -5.52 3.59 -18.38
CA SER A 161 -5.51 3.75 -19.84
C SER A 161 -5.46 2.42 -20.62
N LEU A 162 -5.11 1.32 -19.95
CA LEU A 162 -4.97 -0.02 -20.52
C LEU A 162 -6.20 -0.90 -20.24
N ARG A 163 -7.23 -0.37 -19.58
CA ARG A 163 -8.50 -1.07 -19.39
C ARG A 163 -9.20 -1.26 -20.77
N PRO A 164 -9.89 -2.40 -21.00
CA PRO A 164 -10.60 -2.67 -22.26
C PRO A 164 -11.68 -1.66 -22.67
#